data_AF-A0A970HNL5-F1
#
_entry.id   AF-A0A970HNL5-F1
#
_cell.length_a   1.000
_cell.length_b   1.000
_cell.length_c   1.000
_cell.angle_alpha   90.00
_cell.angle_beta   90.00
_cell.angle_gamma   90.00
#
_symmetry.space_group_name_H-M   'P 1'
#
loop_
_entity.id
_entity.type
_entity.pdbx_description
1 polymer ?
#
loop_
_entity_poly.entity_id
_entity_poly.type
_entity_poly.pdbx_seq_one_letter_code
_entity_poly.pdbx_strand_id
1 'polypeptide(L)'
;MPKVGSIQCEGEPGSMHLMPIEYIPDWERRIARHDACWHGEIIDRPVVMMTLRRPNPDYPRPTPKSWPSLRDRWLDTEYQVTARLAAVMNTEYLGDALPHVNPNLGPEVFSAFFGAELEFGESTSWSVPNLHSWADADKLQFDPANFYWRKLEEMTDAFLEAGQGRFYTGLTDIHPGGDAIAAFRDPMALNIDLIENKAAVMELLERVNQVCFYVYDYYFDKLQKAGQAICTWLNIVSSKRWYVVSNDFSCMISSAMFDEVFLPGIAAECRHLEASIYHLDGPGALHHLDSLLSIPELSAVQWVWGAGNGRASDWIHVFKKCQAAGKGLWIPLHISELDLIMSELRPQGVWLQLSGVQNREEADAVLKQVAKWR
;
A
#
# COMPACT_ATOMS: atom_id res chain seq x y z
N MET A 1 -37.34 -11.56 -13.85
CA MET A 1 -36.88 -12.80 -13.19
C MET A 1 -36.78 -13.93 -14.20
N PRO A 2 -35.56 -14.38 -14.53
CA PRO A 2 -35.32 -15.76 -14.95
C PRO A 2 -34.51 -16.50 -13.86
N LYS A 3 -34.85 -17.78 -13.64
CA LYS A 3 -34.28 -18.68 -12.64
C LYS A 3 -32.91 -19.19 -13.10
N VAL A 4 -31.91 -19.07 -12.22
CA VAL A 4 -30.57 -19.65 -12.38
C VAL A 4 -30.62 -21.11 -11.91
N GLY A 5 -30.15 -22.02 -12.77
CA GLY A 5 -29.98 -23.43 -12.44
C GLY A 5 -28.85 -23.62 -11.43
N SER A 6 -29.11 -24.46 -10.43
CA SER A 6 -28.19 -24.83 -9.37
C SER A 6 -27.03 -25.66 -9.90
N ILE A 7 -25.81 -25.14 -9.81
CA ILE A 7 -24.59 -25.95 -9.77
C ILE A 7 -24.16 -25.96 -8.31
N GLN A 8 -24.32 -27.11 -7.65
CA GLN A 8 -23.76 -27.36 -6.32
C GLN A 8 -22.27 -27.67 -6.48
N CYS A 9 -21.42 -26.77 -5.99
CA CYS A 9 -20.06 -27.12 -5.58
C CYS A 9 -20.09 -27.18 -4.04
N GLU A 10 -19.99 -28.38 -3.48
CA GLU A 10 -19.73 -28.57 -2.06
C GLU A 10 -18.25 -28.26 -1.81
N GLY A 11 -17.99 -27.10 -1.22
CA GLY A 11 -16.71 -26.74 -0.60
C GLY A 11 -17.01 -26.22 0.81
N GLU A 12 -16.23 -26.66 1.80
CA GLU A 12 -16.36 -26.22 3.18
C GLU A 12 -16.28 -24.69 3.30
N PRO A 13 -17.11 -24.05 4.13
CA PRO A 13 -17.00 -22.62 4.39
C PRO A 13 -15.80 -22.36 5.32
N GLY A 14 -14.68 -21.87 4.77
CA GLY A 14 -13.63 -21.28 5.61
C GLY A 14 -12.19 -21.31 5.09
N SER A 15 -11.81 -22.14 4.11
CA SER A 15 -10.46 -22.07 3.52
C SER A 15 -10.50 -21.26 2.23
N MET A 16 -10.15 -19.99 2.32
CA MET A 16 -9.97 -19.11 1.17
C MET A 16 -8.83 -19.68 0.31
N HIS A 17 -9.16 -20.21 -0.87
CA HIS A 17 -8.17 -20.83 -1.74
C HIS A 17 -7.37 -19.74 -2.45
N LEU A 18 -6.26 -19.33 -1.85
CA LEU A 18 -5.30 -18.43 -2.48
C LEU A 18 -4.65 -19.13 -3.67
N MET A 19 -4.47 -18.38 -4.74
CA MET A 19 -3.78 -18.81 -5.96
C MET A 19 -2.33 -19.16 -5.61
N PRO A 20 -1.82 -20.33 -6.00
CA PRO A 20 -0.42 -20.68 -5.79
C PRO A 20 0.50 -19.83 -6.67
N ILE A 21 1.71 -19.57 -6.19
CA ILE A 21 2.81 -19.04 -6.99
C ILE A 21 3.68 -20.22 -7.42
N GLU A 22 3.56 -20.63 -8.69
CA GLU A 22 4.06 -21.90 -9.21
C GLU A 22 5.57 -22.12 -8.99
N TYR A 23 6.36 -21.05 -9.01
CA TYR A 23 7.81 -21.11 -8.88
C TYR A 23 8.33 -20.79 -7.47
N ILE A 24 7.45 -20.65 -6.47
CA ILE A 24 7.81 -20.45 -5.06
C ILE A 24 7.10 -21.52 -4.22
N PRO A 25 7.69 -22.72 -4.04
CA PRO A 25 7.01 -23.83 -3.38
C PRO A 25 6.60 -23.58 -1.93
N ASP A 26 7.24 -22.63 -1.25
CA ASP A 26 6.98 -22.27 0.15
C ASP A 26 6.08 -21.03 0.32
N TRP A 27 5.35 -20.63 -0.73
CA TRP A 27 4.54 -19.40 -0.75
C TRP A 27 3.54 -19.31 0.43
N GLU A 28 2.85 -20.41 0.78
CA GLU A 28 1.90 -20.46 1.90
C GLU A 28 2.58 -20.09 3.22
N ARG A 29 3.80 -20.59 3.43
CA ARG A 29 4.56 -20.31 4.66
C ARG A 29 5.01 -18.86 4.73
N ARG A 30 5.31 -18.24 3.58
CA ARG A 30 5.64 -16.81 3.53
C ARG A 30 4.42 -15.97 3.90
N ILE A 31 3.26 -16.22 3.29
CA ILE A 31 1.99 -15.54 3.64
C ILE A 31 1.66 -15.75 5.13
N ALA A 32 1.78 -16.97 5.66
CA ALA A 32 1.53 -17.25 7.06
C ALA A 32 2.41 -16.41 8.01
N ARG A 33 3.69 -16.15 7.66
CA ARG A 33 4.54 -15.25 8.44
C ARG A 33 4.09 -13.80 8.35
N HIS A 34 3.68 -13.31 7.17
CA HIS A 34 3.08 -11.98 7.04
C HIS A 34 1.83 -11.84 7.90
N ASP A 35 0.95 -12.84 7.87
CA ASP A 35 -0.31 -12.85 8.64
C ASP A 35 -0.05 -12.87 10.16
N ALA A 36 0.89 -13.69 10.62
CA ALA A 36 1.31 -13.73 12.03
C ALA A 36 1.91 -12.38 12.49
N CYS A 37 2.66 -11.72 11.60
CA CYS A 37 3.33 -10.46 11.89
C CYS A 37 2.35 -9.33 12.25
N TRP A 38 1.14 -9.31 11.65
CA TRP A 38 0.09 -8.33 12.01
C TRP A 38 -0.30 -8.35 13.49
N HIS A 39 -0.17 -9.51 14.14
CA HIS A 39 -0.50 -9.68 15.56
C HIS A 39 0.74 -9.74 16.47
N GLY A 40 1.93 -9.43 15.92
CA GLY A 40 3.18 -9.53 16.65
C GLY A 40 3.64 -10.96 16.92
N GLU A 41 3.02 -11.95 16.27
CA GLU A 41 3.38 -13.35 16.42
C GLU A 41 4.59 -13.71 15.54
N ILE A 42 5.38 -14.67 16.03
CA ILE A 42 6.55 -15.19 15.32
C ILE A 42 6.37 -16.69 15.15
N ILE A 43 6.36 -17.16 13.89
CA ILE A 43 6.28 -18.59 13.58
C ILE A 43 7.62 -19.27 13.87
N ASP A 44 8.69 -18.76 13.25
CA ASP A 44 10.06 -19.27 13.39
C ASP A 44 11.11 -18.15 13.37
N ARG A 45 10.80 -17.02 12.74
CA ARG A 45 11.57 -15.76 12.71
C ARG A 45 10.65 -14.61 12.25
N PRO A 46 11.01 -13.34 12.47
CA PRO A 46 10.26 -12.21 11.89
C PRO A 46 10.35 -12.20 10.35
N VAL A 47 9.50 -11.36 9.74
CA VAL A 47 9.37 -11.26 8.29
C VAL A 47 10.59 -10.55 7.68
N VAL A 48 11.20 -11.17 6.67
CA VAL A 48 12.38 -10.64 5.97
C VAL A 48 12.13 -10.70 4.47
N MET A 49 11.99 -9.55 3.83
CA MET A 49 11.77 -9.43 2.40
C MET A 49 13.06 -9.00 1.71
N MET A 50 13.53 -9.81 0.76
CA MET A 50 14.72 -9.57 -0.03
C MET A 50 14.44 -9.94 -1.50
N THR A 51 14.99 -9.16 -2.41
CA THR A 51 14.90 -9.44 -3.85
C THR A 51 16.26 -9.29 -4.51
N LEU A 52 16.60 -10.21 -5.41
CA LEU A 52 17.78 -10.11 -6.27
C LEU A 52 17.34 -10.03 -7.73
N ARG A 53 18.12 -9.32 -8.54
CA ARG A 53 18.01 -9.43 -9.99
C ARG A 53 18.56 -10.80 -10.40
N ARG A 54 17.82 -11.56 -11.21
CA ARG A 54 18.35 -12.82 -11.76
C ARG A 54 19.64 -12.55 -12.56
N PRO A 55 20.73 -13.31 -12.33
CA PRO A 55 21.99 -13.12 -13.06
C PRO A 55 21.81 -13.25 -14.58
N ASN A 56 21.00 -14.23 -15.01
CA ASN A 56 20.59 -14.45 -16.39
C ASN A 56 19.08 -14.25 -16.49
N PRO A 57 18.61 -13.03 -16.81
CA PRO A 57 17.18 -12.78 -16.98
C PRO A 57 16.70 -13.43 -18.29
N ASP A 58 16.01 -14.56 -18.16
CA ASP A 58 15.51 -15.34 -19.30
C ASP A 58 14.14 -14.88 -19.80
N TYR A 59 13.42 -14.04 -19.03
CA TYR A 59 12.12 -13.53 -19.45
C TYR A 59 12.29 -12.28 -20.33
N PRO A 60 11.73 -12.25 -21.55
CA PRO A 60 11.94 -11.15 -22.48
C PRO A 60 11.37 -9.84 -21.92
N ARG A 61 12.16 -8.77 -22.03
CA ARG A 61 11.65 -7.41 -21.77
C ARG A 61 10.76 -6.96 -22.93
N PRO A 62 9.74 -6.14 -22.67
CA PRO A 62 8.97 -5.54 -23.76
C PRO A 62 9.89 -4.72 -24.67
N THR A 63 9.57 -4.72 -25.97
CA THR A 63 10.23 -3.85 -26.94
C THR A 63 10.10 -2.40 -26.46
N PRO A 64 11.20 -1.61 -26.48
CA PRO A 64 11.10 -0.18 -26.20
C PRO A 64 10.08 0.48 -27.12
N LYS A 65 9.08 1.10 -26.51
CA LYS A 65 8.05 1.89 -27.20
C LYS A 65 8.31 3.37 -26.91
N SER A 66 7.96 4.22 -27.86
CA SER A 66 7.92 5.67 -27.66
C SER A 66 6.46 6.07 -27.52
N TRP A 67 6.17 6.92 -26.54
CA TRP A 67 4.85 7.48 -26.32
C TRP A 67 4.85 8.97 -26.60
N PRO A 68 3.74 9.53 -27.14
CA PRO A 68 3.62 10.98 -27.33
C PRO A 68 3.72 11.76 -26.01
N SER A 69 3.28 11.17 -24.91
CA SER A 69 3.33 11.75 -23.57
C SER A 69 3.53 10.69 -22.48
N LEU A 70 3.84 11.15 -21.26
CA LEU A 70 3.86 10.28 -20.09
C LEU A 70 2.48 9.70 -19.81
N ARG A 71 1.40 10.48 -19.97
CA ARG A 71 0.02 10.00 -19.83
C ARG A 71 -0.24 8.77 -20.71
N ASP A 72 0.18 8.82 -21.98
CA ASP A 72 0.02 7.69 -22.90
C ASP A 72 0.80 6.44 -22.45
N ARG A 73 1.99 6.61 -21.84
CA ARG A 73 2.78 5.51 -21.28
C ARG A 73 2.10 4.88 -20.07
N TRP A 74 1.59 5.70 -19.16
CA TRP A 74 0.92 5.23 -17.95
C TRP A 74 -0.39 4.51 -18.28
N LEU A 75 -1.12 4.97 -19.29
CA LEU A 75 -2.40 4.40 -19.72
C LEU A 75 -2.27 3.23 -20.72
N ASP A 76 -1.04 2.83 -21.09
CA ASP A 76 -0.78 1.69 -21.98
C ASP A 76 -0.79 0.36 -21.20
N THR A 77 -1.98 -0.23 -21.01
CA THR A 77 -2.16 -1.45 -20.22
C THR A 77 -1.28 -2.60 -20.70
N GLU A 78 -1.22 -2.84 -22.00
CA GLU A 78 -0.43 -3.93 -22.58
C GLU A 78 1.05 -3.77 -22.24
N TYR A 79 1.57 -2.55 -22.39
CA TYR A 79 2.95 -2.25 -22.02
C TYR A 79 3.17 -2.41 -20.51
N GLN A 80 2.29 -1.85 -19.67
CA GLN A 80 2.41 -1.94 -18.22
C GLN A 80 2.44 -3.40 -17.76
N VAL A 81 1.51 -4.23 -18.25
CA VAL A 81 1.44 -5.66 -17.94
C VAL A 81 2.72 -6.37 -18.39
N THR A 82 3.13 -6.18 -19.64
CA THR A 82 4.32 -6.86 -20.19
C THR A 82 5.60 -6.45 -19.46
N ALA A 83 5.75 -5.15 -19.16
CA ALA A 83 6.91 -4.62 -18.45
C ALA A 83 7.00 -5.16 -17.01
N ARG A 84 5.88 -5.17 -16.29
CA ARG A 84 5.82 -5.64 -14.90
C ARG A 84 5.96 -7.15 -14.79
N LEU A 85 5.33 -7.91 -15.69
CA LEU A 85 5.52 -9.36 -15.79
C LEU A 85 6.99 -9.69 -16.06
N ALA A 86 7.65 -8.99 -17.00
CA ALA A 86 9.07 -9.17 -17.26
C ALA A 86 9.94 -8.81 -16.04
N ALA A 87 9.59 -7.77 -15.28
CA ALA A 87 10.29 -7.42 -14.05
C ALA A 87 10.14 -8.50 -12.96
N VAL A 88 8.91 -9.01 -12.77
CA VAL A 88 8.61 -10.08 -11.81
C VAL A 88 9.39 -11.34 -12.15
N MET A 89 9.29 -11.82 -13.39
CA MET A 89 9.88 -13.09 -13.80
C MET A 89 11.41 -13.05 -13.82
N ASN A 90 12.00 -11.86 -13.93
CA ASN A 90 13.44 -11.63 -13.85
C ASN A 90 13.93 -11.25 -12.44
N THR A 91 13.05 -11.34 -11.44
CA THR A 91 13.39 -11.15 -10.02
C THR A 91 13.48 -12.52 -9.33
N GLU A 92 14.39 -12.63 -8.39
CA GLU A 92 14.46 -13.73 -7.43
C GLU A 92 13.97 -13.23 -6.08
N TYR A 93 12.98 -13.91 -5.52
CA TYR A 93 12.31 -13.53 -4.27
C TYR A 93 12.80 -14.41 -3.12
N LEU A 94 13.49 -13.80 -2.17
CA LEU A 94 14.19 -14.46 -1.07
C LEU A 94 13.55 -14.11 0.28
N GLY A 95 13.79 -14.95 1.28
CA GLY A 95 13.13 -14.82 2.58
C GLY A 95 11.62 -15.01 2.43
N ASP A 96 10.87 -13.97 2.78
CA ASP A 96 9.41 -13.94 2.73
C ASP A 96 8.87 -13.06 1.59
N ALA A 97 9.75 -12.46 0.79
CA ALA A 97 9.30 -11.70 -0.38
C ALA A 97 8.47 -12.59 -1.31
N LEU A 98 7.39 -12.04 -1.83
CA LEU A 98 6.50 -12.69 -2.79
C LEU A 98 6.26 -11.76 -4.00
N PRO A 99 6.15 -12.33 -5.21
CA PRO A 99 5.90 -11.59 -6.42
C PRO A 99 4.50 -11.00 -6.40
N HIS A 100 4.42 -9.69 -6.58
CA HIS A 100 3.16 -8.99 -6.70
C HIS A 100 3.29 -7.76 -7.60
N VAL A 101 2.17 -7.32 -8.15
CA VAL A 101 2.08 -6.11 -8.97
C VAL A 101 0.73 -5.45 -8.68
N ASN A 102 0.73 -4.18 -8.32
CA ASN A 102 -0.49 -3.39 -8.27
C ASN A 102 -0.71 -2.64 -9.61
N PRO A 103 -1.93 -2.63 -10.16
CA PRO A 103 -2.32 -1.67 -11.19
C PRO A 103 -2.12 -0.26 -10.63
N ASN A 104 -1.37 0.60 -11.31
CA ASN A 104 -0.94 1.88 -10.74
C ASN A 104 -1.17 3.05 -11.69
N LEU A 105 -1.94 4.04 -11.22
CA LEU A 105 -2.15 5.34 -11.86
C LEU A 105 -1.66 6.51 -10.98
N GLY A 106 -0.95 6.18 -9.90
CA GLY A 106 -0.39 7.08 -8.88
C GLY A 106 -1.36 7.38 -7.74
N PRO A 107 -0.85 8.00 -6.66
CA PRO A 107 -1.52 8.07 -5.35
C PRO A 107 -2.84 8.87 -5.39
N GLU A 108 -2.91 9.89 -6.25
CA GLU A 108 -4.08 10.76 -6.37
C GLU A 108 -5.17 10.20 -7.30
N VAL A 109 -5.05 8.94 -7.76
CA VAL A 109 -6.08 8.29 -8.60
C VAL A 109 -7.45 8.25 -7.91
N PHE A 110 -7.47 8.18 -6.58
CA PHE A 110 -8.71 8.21 -5.81
C PHE A 110 -9.52 9.49 -6.09
N SER A 111 -8.88 10.65 -6.05
CA SER A 111 -9.49 11.95 -6.38
C SER A 111 -9.95 12.01 -7.83
N ALA A 112 -9.24 11.32 -8.74
CA ALA A 112 -9.62 11.27 -10.15
C ALA A 112 -10.98 10.58 -10.38
N PHE A 113 -11.40 9.68 -9.48
CA PHE A 113 -12.74 9.07 -9.54
C PHE A 113 -13.90 10.06 -9.31
N PHE A 114 -13.59 11.25 -8.75
CA PHE A 114 -14.51 12.37 -8.56
C PHE A 114 -14.37 13.45 -9.63
N GLY A 115 -13.66 13.13 -10.73
CA GLY A 115 -13.50 14.03 -11.87
C GLY A 115 -12.30 14.97 -11.80
N ALA A 116 -11.35 14.75 -10.88
CA ALA A 116 -10.05 15.41 -10.97
C ALA A 116 -9.26 14.83 -12.17
N GLU A 117 -8.58 15.68 -12.94
CA GLU A 117 -7.67 15.21 -13.99
C GLU A 117 -6.31 14.88 -13.38
N LEU A 118 -5.63 13.85 -13.91
CA LEU A 118 -4.27 13.48 -13.51
C LEU A 118 -3.24 13.97 -14.53
N GLU A 119 -2.17 14.57 -14.01
CA GLU A 119 -0.91 14.79 -14.71
C GLU A 119 0.10 13.72 -14.28
N PHE A 120 0.87 13.22 -15.26
CA PHE A 120 1.78 12.10 -15.05
C PHE A 120 3.23 12.54 -15.16
N GLY A 121 3.99 12.31 -14.10
CA GLY A 121 5.44 12.40 -14.06
C GLY A 121 6.12 11.09 -14.44
N GLU A 122 7.45 11.06 -14.30
CA GLU A 122 8.23 9.86 -14.64
C GLU A 122 7.93 8.68 -13.71
N SER A 123 7.70 8.94 -12.42
CA SER A 123 7.51 7.91 -11.40
C SER A 123 6.27 8.10 -10.52
N THR A 124 5.54 9.22 -10.67
CA THR A 124 4.33 9.52 -9.89
C THR A 124 3.32 10.29 -10.75
N SER A 125 2.12 10.50 -10.24
CA SER A 125 1.11 11.40 -10.78
C SER A 125 0.60 12.35 -9.68
N TRP A 126 0.02 13.47 -10.10
CA TRP A 126 -0.68 14.41 -9.23
C TRP A 126 -1.98 14.83 -9.92
N SER A 127 -2.96 15.26 -9.15
CA SER A 127 -4.22 15.75 -9.67
C SER A 127 -4.17 17.26 -9.91
N VAL A 128 -5.04 17.70 -10.82
CA VAL A 128 -5.34 19.11 -11.03
C VAL A 128 -6.55 19.46 -10.15
N PRO A 129 -6.42 20.40 -9.20
CA PRO A 129 -7.51 20.80 -8.32
C PRO A 129 -8.75 21.22 -9.10
N ASN A 130 -9.91 20.67 -8.72
CA ASN A 130 -11.19 20.89 -9.38
C ASN A 130 -12.28 21.49 -8.46
N LEU A 131 -11.94 21.78 -7.19
CA LEU A 131 -12.80 22.48 -6.24
C LEU A 131 -12.33 23.92 -6.05
N HIS A 132 -12.91 24.86 -6.79
CA HIS A 132 -12.55 26.28 -6.69
C HIS A 132 -13.45 27.07 -5.72
N SER A 133 -14.63 26.55 -5.40
CA SER A 133 -15.61 27.13 -4.47
C SER A 133 -16.31 26.03 -3.68
N TRP A 134 -16.50 26.23 -2.37
CA TRP A 134 -17.25 25.28 -1.53
C TRP A 134 -18.72 25.13 -1.95
N ALA A 135 -19.29 26.10 -2.66
CA ALA A 135 -20.63 25.97 -3.25
C ALA A 135 -20.72 24.88 -4.32
N ASP A 136 -19.57 24.45 -4.85
CA ASP A 136 -19.47 23.40 -5.87
C ASP A 136 -19.09 22.03 -5.29
N ALA A 137 -18.93 21.91 -3.97
CA ALA A 137 -18.50 20.66 -3.32
C ALA A 137 -19.44 19.48 -3.62
N ASP A 138 -20.72 19.72 -3.86
CA ASP A 138 -21.70 18.68 -4.21
C ASP A 138 -21.52 18.09 -5.61
N LYS A 139 -20.73 18.76 -6.46
CA LYS A 139 -20.38 18.25 -7.80
C LYS A 139 -19.30 17.17 -7.75
N LEU A 140 -18.54 17.10 -6.66
CA LEU A 140 -17.56 16.04 -6.45
C LEU A 140 -18.29 14.76 -6.05
N GLN A 141 -18.62 13.95 -7.04
CA GLN A 141 -19.30 12.67 -6.85
C GLN A 141 -18.50 11.56 -7.50
N PHE A 142 -18.39 10.45 -6.79
CA PHE A 142 -17.84 9.22 -7.35
C PHE A 142 -18.70 8.75 -8.52
N ASP A 143 -18.06 8.45 -9.65
CA ASP A 143 -18.74 7.94 -10.84
C ASP A 143 -18.09 6.65 -11.35
N PRO A 144 -18.77 5.49 -11.33
CA PRO A 144 -18.23 4.26 -11.91
C PRO A 144 -18.12 4.30 -13.45
N ALA A 145 -18.68 5.31 -14.12
CA ALA A 145 -18.45 5.58 -15.54
C ALA A 145 -17.22 6.49 -15.80
N ASN A 146 -16.57 6.98 -14.74
CA ASN A 146 -15.36 7.80 -14.81
C ASN A 146 -14.26 7.10 -15.64
N PHE A 147 -13.49 7.90 -16.37
CA PHE A 147 -12.41 7.40 -17.22
C PHE A 147 -11.34 6.63 -16.43
N TYR A 148 -10.83 7.20 -15.35
CA TYR A 148 -9.78 6.60 -14.52
C TYR A 148 -10.27 5.37 -13.77
N TRP A 149 -11.53 5.36 -13.31
CA TRP A 149 -12.15 4.16 -12.73
C TRP A 149 -12.17 3.01 -13.73
N ARG A 150 -12.73 3.23 -14.93
CA ARG A 150 -12.78 2.22 -15.99
C ARG A 150 -11.39 1.78 -16.46
N LYS A 151 -10.43 2.71 -16.47
CA LYS A 151 -9.05 2.41 -16.80
C LYS A 151 -8.40 1.51 -15.76
N LEU A 152 -8.61 1.80 -14.48
CA LEU A 152 -8.09 0.99 -13.40
C LEU A 152 -8.71 -0.42 -13.42
N GLU A 153 -10.00 -0.52 -13.73
CA GLU A 153 -10.67 -1.80 -13.95
C GLU A 153 -10.04 -2.61 -15.09
N GLU A 154 -9.85 -1.97 -16.26
CA GLU A 154 -9.18 -2.59 -17.41
C GLU A 154 -7.78 -3.10 -17.06
N MET A 155 -6.99 -2.29 -16.36
CA MET A 155 -5.64 -2.68 -15.93
C MET A 155 -5.68 -3.81 -14.91
N THR A 156 -6.59 -3.76 -13.95
CA THR A 156 -6.76 -4.81 -12.93
C THR A 156 -7.08 -6.14 -13.58
N ASP A 157 -8.03 -6.16 -14.54
CA ASP A 157 -8.40 -7.39 -15.27
C ASP A 157 -7.21 -7.95 -16.07
N ALA A 158 -6.46 -7.08 -16.75
CA ALA A 158 -5.29 -7.49 -17.51
C ALA A 158 -4.15 -8.04 -16.61
N PHE A 159 -3.95 -7.47 -15.42
CA PHE A 159 -2.98 -7.98 -14.45
C PHE A 159 -3.43 -9.30 -13.83
N LEU A 160 -4.72 -9.47 -13.54
CA LEU A 160 -5.29 -10.74 -13.06
C LEU A 160 -5.08 -11.86 -14.07
N GLU A 161 -5.28 -11.60 -15.36
CA GLU A 161 -5.03 -12.57 -16.42
C GLU A 161 -3.54 -12.93 -16.54
N ALA A 162 -2.67 -11.92 -16.62
CA ALA A 162 -1.23 -12.14 -16.77
C ALA A 162 -0.57 -12.79 -15.53
N GLY A 163 -1.12 -12.50 -14.34
CA GLY A 163 -0.59 -12.90 -13.04
C GLY A 163 -0.85 -14.34 -12.64
N GLN A 164 -1.75 -15.06 -13.33
CA GLN A 164 -2.12 -16.44 -12.97
C GLN A 164 -0.90 -17.35 -12.78
N GLY A 165 -0.75 -17.90 -11.56
CA GLY A 165 0.37 -18.76 -11.17
C GLY A 165 1.71 -18.04 -11.00
N ARG A 166 1.79 -16.73 -11.28
CA ARG A 166 3.07 -16.00 -11.42
C ARG A 166 3.28 -14.90 -10.39
N PHE A 167 2.25 -14.10 -10.09
CA PHE A 167 2.31 -13.03 -9.10
C PHE A 167 0.92 -12.68 -8.59
N TYR A 168 0.85 -12.09 -7.40
CA TYR A 168 -0.41 -11.54 -6.90
C TYR A 168 -0.70 -10.17 -7.49
N THR A 169 -1.89 -9.98 -8.05
CA THR A 169 -2.38 -8.66 -8.44
C THR A 169 -2.86 -7.93 -7.19
N GLY A 170 -2.29 -6.76 -6.92
CA GLY A 170 -2.57 -5.97 -5.72
C GLY A 170 -3.57 -4.86 -5.92
N LEU A 171 -3.87 -4.17 -4.82
CA LEU A 171 -4.66 -2.95 -4.78
C LEU A 171 -3.82 -1.78 -5.30
N THR A 172 -4.45 -0.89 -6.07
CA THR A 172 -3.83 0.38 -6.47
C THR A 172 -3.47 1.23 -5.25
N ASP A 173 -2.63 2.24 -5.46
CA ASP A 173 -2.26 3.21 -4.45
C ASP A 173 -3.34 4.30 -4.38
N ILE A 174 -4.21 4.28 -3.36
CA ILE A 174 -5.28 5.26 -3.15
C ILE A 174 -4.99 6.09 -1.90
N HIS A 175 -5.08 7.40 -2.05
CA HIS A 175 -4.93 8.36 -0.95
C HIS A 175 -6.28 9.06 -0.70
N PRO A 176 -7.14 8.52 0.19
CA PRO A 176 -8.44 9.09 0.53
C PRO A 176 -8.30 10.20 1.59
N GLY A 177 -9.38 10.52 2.28
CA GLY A 177 -9.33 11.37 3.48
C GLY A 177 -8.74 12.76 3.20
N GLY A 178 -7.80 13.19 4.05
CA GLY A 178 -7.18 14.51 3.94
C GLY A 178 -6.42 14.75 2.64
N ASP A 179 -5.76 13.71 2.11
CA ASP A 179 -5.02 13.78 0.85
C ASP A 179 -5.97 14.02 -0.33
N ALA A 180 -7.12 13.36 -0.34
CA ALA A 180 -8.14 13.58 -1.35
C ALA A 180 -8.70 15.01 -1.31
N ILE A 181 -8.97 15.56 -0.11
CA ILE A 181 -9.43 16.96 0.00
C ILE A 181 -8.36 17.93 -0.49
N ALA A 182 -7.09 17.70 -0.15
CA ALA A 182 -5.98 18.52 -0.60
C ALA A 182 -5.83 18.50 -2.13
N ALA A 183 -5.99 17.32 -2.73
CA ALA A 183 -6.02 17.11 -4.17
C ALA A 183 -7.17 17.88 -4.85
N PHE A 184 -8.40 17.82 -4.31
CA PHE A 184 -9.52 18.57 -4.88
C PHE A 184 -9.34 20.08 -4.79
N ARG A 185 -8.83 20.58 -3.66
CA ARG A 185 -8.91 22.00 -3.30
C ARG A 185 -7.65 22.81 -3.58
N ASP A 186 -6.50 22.17 -3.75
CA ASP A 186 -5.15 22.70 -3.52
C ASP A 186 -4.75 22.73 -2.02
N PRO A 187 -3.56 22.22 -1.64
CA PRO A 187 -3.11 22.18 -0.25
C PRO A 187 -3.01 23.56 0.42
N MET A 188 -2.57 24.61 -0.29
CA MET A 188 -2.46 25.94 0.30
C MET A 188 -3.85 26.52 0.58
N ALA A 189 -4.80 26.35 -0.35
CA ALA A 189 -6.18 26.76 -0.15
C ALA A 189 -6.84 25.98 0.99
N LEU A 190 -6.61 24.66 1.07
CA LEU A 190 -7.15 23.82 2.15
C LEU A 190 -6.68 24.28 3.53
N ASN A 191 -5.42 24.72 3.68
CA ASN A 191 -4.93 25.25 4.96
C ASN A 191 -5.74 26.47 5.44
N ILE A 192 -6.14 27.36 4.53
CA ILE A 192 -7.00 28.51 4.85
C ILE A 192 -8.43 28.03 5.14
N ASP A 193 -8.94 27.08 4.36
CA ASP A 193 -10.28 26.53 4.53
C ASP A 193 -10.47 25.79 5.86
N LEU A 194 -9.44 25.16 6.42
CA LEU A 194 -9.51 24.56 7.75
C LEU A 194 -9.74 25.58 8.88
N ILE A 195 -9.50 26.87 8.60
CA ILE A 195 -9.78 27.98 9.52
C ILE A 195 -11.13 28.62 9.16
N GLU A 196 -11.35 28.95 7.89
CA GLU A 196 -12.49 29.76 7.45
C GLU A 196 -13.73 28.95 7.08
N ASN A 197 -13.55 27.72 6.60
CA ASN A 197 -14.59 26.87 6.00
C ASN A 197 -14.62 25.44 6.58
N LYS A 198 -14.14 25.25 7.82
CA LYS A 198 -13.93 23.93 8.44
C LYS A 198 -15.15 23.00 8.36
N ALA A 199 -16.36 23.52 8.56
CA ALA A 199 -17.58 22.72 8.50
C ALA A 199 -17.79 22.09 7.11
N ALA A 200 -17.55 22.86 6.04
CA ALA A 200 -17.68 22.37 4.67
C ALA A 200 -16.58 21.34 4.32
N VAL A 201 -15.36 21.55 4.85
CA VAL A 201 -14.26 20.56 4.75
C VAL A 201 -14.69 19.23 5.37
N MET A 202 -15.21 19.26 6.60
CA MET A 202 -15.63 18.05 7.31
C MET A 202 -16.81 17.34 6.63
N GLU A 203 -17.73 18.09 6.04
CA GLU A 203 -18.86 17.52 5.29
C GLU A 203 -18.39 16.77 4.02
N LEU A 204 -17.49 17.38 3.24
CA LEU A 204 -16.91 16.71 2.08
C LEU A 204 -16.05 15.51 2.49
N LEU A 205 -15.27 15.64 3.56
CA LEU A 205 -14.42 14.58 4.10
C LEU A 205 -15.22 13.33 4.49
N GLU A 206 -16.37 13.49 5.14
CA GLU A 206 -17.22 12.35 5.48
C GLU A 206 -17.68 11.58 4.24
N ARG A 207 -18.10 12.28 3.18
CA ARG A 207 -18.50 11.65 1.91
C ARG A 207 -17.34 10.91 1.26
N VAL A 208 -16.16 11.53 1.25
CA VAL A 208 -14.92 10.94 0.73
C VAL A 208 -14.57 9.65 1.45
N ASN A 209 -14.65 9.63 2.79
CA ASN A 209 -14.36 8.45 3.60
C ASN A 209 -15.32 7.29 3.29
N GLN A 210 -16.61 7.58 3.11
CA GLN A 210 -17.59 6.54 2.73
C GLN A 210 -17.29 5.93 1.35
N VAL A 211 -16.88 6.76 0.38
CA VAL A 211 -16.47 6.27 -0.94
C VAL A 211 -15.18 5.45 -0.83
N CYS A 212 -14.23 5.83 0.03
CA CYS A 212 -13.03 5.03 0.26
C CYS A 212 -13.37 3.59 0.66
N PHE A 213 -14.29 3.40 1.61
CA PHE A 213 -14.73 2.07 2.02
C PHE A 213 -15.34 1.29 0.86
N TYR A 214 -16.19 1.93 0.05
CA TYR A 214 -16.77 1.31 -1.13
C TYR A 214 -15.71 0.88 -2.16
N VAL A 215 -14.77 1.78 -2.49
CA VAL A 215 -13.70 1.51 -3.46
C VAL A 215 -12.83 0.34 -2.98
N TYR A 216 -12.43 0.37 -1.71
CA TYR A 216 -11.65 -0.71 -1.12
C TYR A 216 -12.40 -2.05 -1.17
N ASP A 217 -13.67 -2.08 -0.74
CA ASP A 217 -14.49 -3.29 -0.73
C ASP A 217 -14.66 -3.88 -2.12
N TYR A 218 -14.92 -3.03 -3.11
CA TYR A 218 -15.08 -3.42 -4.49
C TYR A 218 -13.84 -4.17 -5.01
N TYR A 219 -12.65 -3.58 -4.83
CA TYR A 219 -11.41 -4.18 -5.32
C TYR A 219 -10.98 -5.38 -4.47
N PHE A 220 -11.14 -5.32 -3.14
CA PHE A 220 -10.87 -6.46 -2.27
C PHE A 220 -11.68 -7.68 -2.70
N ASP A 221 -13.00 -7.52 -2.91
CA ASP A 221 -13.87 -8.60 -3.36
C ASP A 221 -13.47 -9.14 -4.74
N LYS A 222 -13.09 -8.25 -5.66
CA LYS A 222 -12.65 -8.63 -7.01
C LYS A 222 -11.37 -9.47 -6.95
N LEU A 223 -10.38 -9.03 -6.19
CA LEU A 223 -9.10 -9.73 -6.01
C LEU A 223 -9.30 -11.07 -5.26
N GLN A 224 -10.12 -11.10 -4.22
CA GLN A 224 -10.44 -12.31 -3.47
C GLN A 224 -11.14 -13.38 -4.33
N LYS A 225 -12.11 -12.98 -5.16
CA LYS A 225 -12.77 -13.90 -6.10
C LYS A 225 -11.81 -14.51 -7.11
N ALA A 226 -10.72 -13.81 -7.42
CA ALA A 226 -9.64 -14.29 -8.27
C ALA A 226 -8.51 -15.02 -7.49
N GLY A 227 -8.74 -15.35 -6.21
CA GLY A 227 -7.79 -16.06 -5.35
C GLY A 227 -6.53 -15.26 -5.01
N GLN A 228 -6.54 -13.94 -5.13
CA GLN A 228 -5.35 -13.14 -4.86
C GLN A 228 -5.16 -12.94 -3.35
N ALA A 229 -3.91 -13.06 -2.89
CA ALA A 229 -3.52 -12.50 -1.60
C ALA A 229 -3.53 -10.96 -1.70
N ILE A 230 -3.85 -10.28 -0.61
CA ILE A 230 -3.90 -8.82 -0.59
C ILE A 230 -2.48 -8.26 -0.48
N CYS A 231 -2.17 -7.38 -1.42
CA CYS A 231 -0.90 -6.68 -1.51
C CYS A 231 -1.08 -5.30 -2.14
N THR A 232 -0.10 -4.44 -1.91
CA THR A 232 0.06 -3.15 -2.59
C THR A 232 1.55 -2.77 -2.56
N TRP A 233 1.90 -1.51 -2.76
CA TRP A 233 3.27 -1.03 -2.96
C TRP A 233 4.27 -1.25 -1.81
N LEU A 234 3.84 -1.70 -0.61
CA LEU A 234 4.71 -2.01 0.54
C LEU A 234 5.34 -3.41 0.55
N ASN A 235 5.18 -4.20 -0.50
CA ASN A 235 5.68 -5.58 -0.60
C ASN A 235 5.17 -6.57 0.48
N ILE A 236 4.21 -6.16 1.30
CA ILE A 236 3.49 -7.08 2.19
C ILE A 236 2.50 -7.88 1.34
N VAL A 237 2.49 -9.21 1.49
CA VAL A 237 1.54 -10.10 0.84
C VAL A 237 0.88 -10.93 1.93
N SER A 238 -0.43 -10.74 2.12
CA SER A 238 -1.15 -11.25 3.27
C SER A 238 -2.52 -11.79 2.86
N SER A 239 -3.03 -12.79 3.58
CA SER A 239 -4.41 -13.25 3.37
C SER A 239 -5.44 -12.30 3.98
N LYS A 240 -5.00 -11.41 4.88
CA LYS A 240 -5.83 -10.47 5.61
C LYS A 240 -6.37 -9.37 4.71
N ARG A 241 -7.53 -8.86 5.07
CA ARG A 241 -8.03 -7.58 4.59
C ARG A 241 -7.22 -6.43 5.18
N TRP A 242 -6.19 -5.99 4.47
CA TRP A 242 -5.31 -4.92 4.93
C TRP A 242 -5.10 -3.82 3.89
N TYR A 243 -4.64 -2.65 4.34
CA TYR A 243 -4.25 -1.54 3.47
C TYR A 243 -3.25 -0.57 4.13
N VAL A 244 -2.69 0.32 3.32
CA VAL A 244 -1.86 1.45 3.77
C VAL A 244 -2.75 2.67 3.99
N VAL A 245 -2.74 3.22 5.20
CA VAL A 245 -3.49 4.44 5.55
C VAL A 245 -2.52 5.61 5.57
N SER A 246 -2.91 6.76 5.01
CA SER A 246 -2.05 7.94 4.92
C SER A 246 -2.83 9.24 5.13
N ASN A 247 -2.07 10.31 5.38
CA ASN A 247 -2.51 11.70 5.26
C ASN A 247 -1.24 12.55 5.17
N ASP A 248 -0.67 12.65 3.98
CA ASP A 248 0.55 13.42 3.70
C ASP A 248 0.32 14.92 3.91
N PHE A 249 -0.90 15.40 3.64
CA PHE A 249 -1.30 16.78 3.95
C PHE A 249 -1.11 17.15 5.43
N SER A 250 -1.16 16.17 6.34
CA SER A 250 -1.01 16.39 7.79
C SER A 250 0.28 17.13 8.18
N CYS A 251 1.34 17.07 7.38
CA CYS A 251 2.59 17.79 7.65
C CYS A 251 2.43 19.32 7.68
N MET A 252 1.36 19.86 7.10
CA MET A 252 1.10 21.30 7.03
C MET A 252 0.28 21.84 8.22
N ILE A 253 -0.23 20.97 9.09
CA ILE A 253 -1.18 21.35 10.15
C ILE A 253 -0.73 20.93 11.55
N SER A 254 -1.28 21.63 12.55
CA SER A 254 -1.05 21.32 13.96
C SER A 254 -1.71 20.00 14.38
N SER A 255 -1.19 19.34 15.42
CA SER A 255 -1.79 18.11 15.97
C SER A 255 -3.23 18.32 16.43
N ALA A 256 -3.54 19.47 17.04
CA ALA A 256 -4.91 19.76 17.47
C ALA A 256 -5.91 19.76 16.29
N MET A 257 -5.51 20.31 15.14
CA MET A 257 -6.33 20.32 13.93
C MET A 257 -6.38 18.94 13.27
N PHE A 258 -5.26 18.21 13.24
CA PHE A 258 -5.22 16.85 12.73
C PHE A 258 -6.12 15.91 13.54
N ASP A 259 -6.04 15.97 14.87
CA ASP A 259 -6.83 15.18 15.81
C ASP A 259 -8.33 15.47 15.68
N GLU A 260 -8.69 16.73 15.46
CA GLU A 260 -10.08 17.14 15.30
C GLU A 260 -10.66 16.72 13.94
N VAL A 261 -9.92 16.95 12.85
CA VAL A 261 -10.47 16.88 11.49
C VAL A 261 -10.23 15.53 10.81
N PHE A 262 -9.02 14.97 10.93
CA PHE A 262 -8.61 13.83 10.09
C PHE A 262 -8.41 12.52 10.85
N LEU A 263 -7.96 12.57 12.10
CA LEU A 263 -7.75 11.38 12.93
C LEU A 263 -9.01 10.49 13.06
N PRO A 264 -10.25 11.03 13.16
CA PRO A 264 -11.45 10.19 13.23
C PRO A 264 -11.67 9.34 11.96
N GLY A 265 -11.38 9.90 10.78
CA GLY A 265 -11.48 9.21 9.49
C GLY A 265 -10.44 8.10 9.37
N ILE A 266 -9.18 8.41 9.72
CA ILE A 266 -8.07 7.43 9.77
C ILE A 266 -8.41 6.27 10.71
N ALA A 267 -8.98 6.55 11.88
CA ALA A 267 -9.43 5.52 12.81
C ALA A 267 -10.59 4.68 12.25
N ALA A 268 -11.49 5.29 11.46
CA ALA A 268 -12.56 4.57 10.78
C ALA A 268 -12.03 3.65 9.67
N GLU A 269 -11.04 4.10 8.90
CA GLU A 269 -10.32 3.26 7.93
C GLU A 269 -9.66 2.06 8.61
N CYS A 270 -8.95 2.27 9.73
CA CYS A 270 -8.36 1.17 10.49
C CYS A 270 -9.42 0.16 10.98
N ARG A 271 -10.59 0.63 11.43
CA ARG A 271 -11.71 -0.24 11.86
C ARG A 271 -12.36 -1.03 10.71
N HIS A 272 -12.28 -0.53 9.48
CA HIS A 272 -12.84 -1.19 8.30
C HIS A 272 -11.97 -2.36 7.79
N LEU A 273 -10.74 -2.47 8.28
CA LEU A 273 -9.73 -3.43 7.89
C LEU A 273 -9.50 -4.47 9.00
N GLU A 274 -9.00 -5.66 8.64
CA GLU A 274 -8.47 -6.63 9.61
C GLU A 274 -7.08 -6.23 10.11
N ALA A 275 -6.31 -5.54 9.28
CA ALA A 275 -5.02 -4.99 9.63
C ALA A 275 -4.72 -3.70 8.84
N SER A 276 -3.95 -2.79 9.41
CA SER A 276 -3.58 -1.55 8.74
C SER A 276 -2.16 -1.12 9.07
N ILE A 277 -1.53 -0.45 8.12
CA ILE A 277 -0.24 0.19 8.32
C ILE A 277 -0.33 1.66 7.96
N TYR A 278 0.08 2.54 8.87
CA TYR A 278 0.09 3.97 8.59
C TYR A 278 1.40 4.36 7.90
N HIS A 279 1.29 5.04 6.76
CA HIS A 279 2.40 5.70 6.07
C HIS A 279 2.68 7.05 6.73
N LEU A 280 3.73 7.13 7.54
CA LEU A 280 4.14 8.37 8.16
C LEU A 280 5.30 8.98 7.36
N ASP A 281 4.98 9.94 6.49
CA ASP A 281 5.94 10.57 5.59
C ASP A 281 6.54 11.86 6.12
N GLY A 282 7.87 11.82 6.27
CA GLY A 282 8.72 12.97 6.52
C GLY A 282 8.73 13.48 7.97
N PRO A 283 9.83 14.13 8.39
CA PRO A 283 9.94 14.79 9.70
C PRO A 283 8.83 15.80 9.99
N GLY A 284 8.24 16.38 8.94
CA GLY A 284 7.16 17.36 9.05
C GLY A 284 5.84 16.78 9.55
N ALA A 285 5.59 15.47 9.44
CA ALA A 285 4.38 14.82 9.97
C ALA A 285 4.63 14.09 11.31
N LEU A 286 5.90 13.96 11.73
CA LEU A 286 6.30 13.14 12.88
C LEU A 286 5.68 13.59 14.21
N HIS A 287 5.30 14.87 14.34
CA HIS A 287 4.63 15.40 15.53
C HIS A 287 3.23 14.80 15.75
N HIS A 288 2.63 14.16 14.75
CA HIS A 288 1.35 13.44 14.87
C HIS A 288 1.48 12.00 15.35
N LEU A 289 2.71 11.50 15.53
CA LEU A 289 2.95 10.09 15.86
C LEU A 289 2.21 9.65 17.14
N ASP A 290 2.15 10.48 18.19
CA ASP A 290 1.43 10.11 19.42
C ASP A 290 -0.08 9.90 19.17
N SER A 291 -0.69 10.78 18.38
CA SER A 291 -2.10 10.67 18.00
C SER A 291 -2.37 9.41 17.19
N LEU A 292 -1.50 9.11 16.22
CA LEU A 292 -1.60 7.90 15.40
C LEU A 292 -1.45 6.62 16.24
N LEU A 293 -0.46 6.58 17.14
CA LEU A 293 -0.23 5.45 18.03
C LEU A 293 -1.39 5.22 19.02
N SER A 294 -2.22 6.23 19.26
CA SER A 294 -3.41 6.13 20.11
C SER A 294 -4.56 5.36 19.46
N ILE A 295 -4.57 5.20 18.12
CA ILE A 295 -5.61 4.46 17.39
C ILE A 295 -5.48 2.96 17.75
N PRO A 296 -6.44 2.34 18.45
CA PRO A 296 -6.31 0.94 18.87
C PRO A 296 -6.16 -0.02 17.69
N GLU A 297 -6.93 0.20 16.62
CA GLU A 297 -7.01 -0.68 15.45
C GLU A 297 -5.82 -0.56 14.49
N LEU A 298 -5.03 0.52 14.59
CA LEU A 298 -3.81 0.65 13.78
C LEU A 298 -2.83 -0.48 14.13
N SER A 299 -2.42 -1.28 13.14
CA SER A 299 -1.58 -2.45 13.42
C SER A 299 -0.09 -2.12 13.38
N ALA A 300 0.35 -1.34 12.40
CA ALA A 300 1.77 -1.03 12.19
C ALA A 300 2.00 0.39 11.69
N VAL A 301 3.27 0.83 11.74
CA VAL A 301 3.71 2.11 11.16
C VAL A 301 4.86 1.85 10.19
N GLN A 302 4.76 2.45 9.00
CA GLN A 302 5.91 2.70 8.15
C GLN A 302 6.40 4.12 8.44
N TRP A 303 7.65 4.25 8.87
CA TRP A 303 8.30 5.54 9.01
C TRP A 303 9.17 5.84 7.80
N VAL A 304 8.90 6.96 7.11
CA VAL A 304 9.69 7.44 5.98
C VAL A 304 10.34 8.76 6.40
N TRP A 305 11.65 8.76 6.57
CA TRP A 305 12.38 9.96 7.00
C TRP A 305 12.70 10.93 5.85
N GLY A 306 12.47 10.53 4.59
CA GLY A 306 12.74 11.36 3.41
C GLY A 306 14.22 11.42 3.01
N ALA A 307 14.45 11.80 1.74
CA ALA A 307 15.79 11.85 1.17
C ALA A 307 16.71 12.85 1.91
N GLY A 308 17.93 12.43 2.22
CA GLY A 308 18.92 13.26 2.92
C GLY A 308 18.82 13.24 4.45
N ASN A 309 17.81 12.61 5.03
CA ASN A 309 17.60 12.55 6.49
C ASN A 309 18.17 11.27 7.14
N GLY A 310 19.26 10.73 6.60
CA GLY A 310 19.97 9.57 7.18
C GLY A 310 19.40 8.21 6.76
N ARG A 311 19.51 7.23 7.66
CA ARG A 311 19.15 5.82 7.45
C ARG A 311 18.24 5.33 8.59
N ALA A 312 17.74 4.09 8.50
CA ALA A 312 16.83 3.53 9.52
C ALA A 312 17.41 3.62 10.93
N SER A 313 18.71 3.32 11.07
CA SER A 313 19.42 3.35 12.35
C SER A 313 19.45 4.73 13.03
N ASP A 314 19.36 5.83 12.30
CA ASP A 314 19.30 7.18 12.86
C ASP A 314 17.94 7.46 13.55
N TRP A 315 16.91 6.69 13.21
CA TRP A 315 15.52 6.86 13.66
C TRP A 315 15.04 5.76 14.60
N ILE A 316 15.96 5.02 15.24
CA ILE A 316 15.62 3.95 16.20
C ILE A 316 14.67 4.42 17.31
N HIS A 317 14.80 5.68 17.74
CA HIS A 317 13.90 6.26 18.74
C HIS A 317 12.43 6.31 18.29
N VAL A 318 12.16 6.51 16.99
CA VAL A 318 10.80 6.45 16.42
C VAL A 318 10.27 5.03 16.45
N PHE A 319 11.08 4.07 15.99
CA PHE A 319 10.71 2.65 16.00
C PHE A 319 10.43 2.13 17.42
N LYS A 320 11.27 2.50 18.39
CA LYS A 320 11.06 2.17 19.82
C LYS A 320 9.75 2.76 20.35
N LYS A 321 9.39 3.97 19.93
CA LYS A 321 8.14 4.62 20.32
C LYS A 321 6.92 3.87 19.80
N CYS A 322 6.93 3.46 18.53
CA CYS A 322 5.88 2.59 17.97
C CYS A 322 5.77 1.26 18.73
N GLN A 323 6.90 0.60 19.00
CA GLN A 323 6.92 -0.65 19.76
C GLN A 323 6.44 -0.48 21.21
N ALA A 324 6.71 0.65 21.85
CA ALA A 324 6.22 0.95 23.19
C ALA A 324 4.69 1.09 23.23
N ALA A 325 4.08 1.58 22.14
CA ALA A 325 2.64 1.64 21.94
C ALA A 325 2.02 0.31 21.44
N GLY A 326 2.82 -0.75 21.31
CA GLY A 326 2.36 -2.06 20.85
C GLY A 326 2.10 -2.14 19.34
N LYS A 327 2.64 -1.21 18.55
CA LYS A 327 2.49 -1.19 17.09
C LYS A 327 3.64 -1.92 16.40
N GLY A 328 3.30 -2.62 15.31
CA GLY A 328 4.26 -3.22 14.40
C GLY A 328 5.03 -2.18 13.58
N LEU A 329 6.04 -2.63 12.85
CA LEU A 329 6.97 -1.80 12.10
C LEU A 329 7.20 -2.37 10.70
N TRP A 330 7.17 -1.52 9.69
CA TRP A 330 7.78 -1.81 8.40
C TRP A 330 9.05 -0.97 8.26
N ILE A 331 10.20 -1.64 8.12
CA ILE A 331 11.51 -1.00 8.18
C ILE A 331 12.27 -1.28 6.89
N PRO A 332 12.51 -0.26 6.04
CA PRO A 332 13.50 -0.37 4.98
C PRO A 332 14.90 -0.19 5.57
N LEU A 333 15.81 -1.12 5.35
CA LEU A 333 17.19 -0.97 5.80
C LEU A 333 18.20 -1.64 4.86
N HIS A 334 19.45 -1.20 4.93
CA HIS A 334 20.57 -1.90 4.31
C HIS A 334 21.07 -3.01 5.24
N ILE A 335 21.56 -4.13 4.70
CA ILE A 335 22.08 -5.27 5.48
C ILE A 335 23.13 -4.85 6.53
N SER A 336 23.92 -3.80 6.26
CA SER A 336 24.91 -3.27 7.20
C SER A 336 24.32 -2.70 8.50
N GLU A 337 23.02 -2.40 8.53
CA GLU A 337 22.32 -1.86 9.71
C GLU A 337 21.63 -2.97 10.52
N LEU A 338 21.61 -4.20 10.02
CA LEU A 338 20.83 -5.30 10.58
C LEU A 338 21.19 -5.60 12.03
N ASP A 339 22.48 -5.69 12.36
CA ASP A 339 22.93 -5.97 13.74
C ASP A 339 22.47 -4.89 14.72
N LEU A 340 22.56 -3.63 14.33
CA LEU A 340 22.15 -2.51 15.17
C LEU A 340 20.63 -2.54 15.40
N ILE A 341 19.85 -2.73 14.34
CA ILE A 341 18.39 -2.85 14.44
C ILE A 341 17.99 -4.04 15.33
N MET A 342 18.64 -5.18 15.18
CA MET A 342 18.40 -6.36 16.02
C MET A 342 18.77 -6.15 17.48
N SER A 343 19.79 -5.34 17.77
CA SER A 343 20.21 -5.05 19.15
C SER A 343 19.31 -4.05 19.87
N GLU A 344 18.60 -3.20 19.12
CA GLU A 344 17.85 -2.06 19.66
C GLU A 344 16.33 -2.26 19.66
N LEU A 345 15.82 -3.11 18.76
CA LEU A 345 14.38 -3.36 18.58
C LEU A 345 14.01 -4.80 18.91
N ARG A 346 12.73 -5.03 19.19
CA ARG A 346 12.17 -6.39 19.35
C ARG A 346 11.73 -6.96 17.99
N PRO A 347 11.78 -8.28 17.76
CA PRO A 347 11.40 -8.89 16.48
C PRO A 347 9.88 -8.93 16.23
N GLN A 348 9.05 -8.87 17.28
CA GLN A 348 7.60 -9.03 17.14
C GLN A 348 6.99 -7.89 16.33
N GLY A 349 6.21 -8.24 15.30
CA GLY A 349 5.50 -7.28 14.46
C GLY A 349 6.38 -6.50 13.50
N VAL A 350 7.59 -7.00 13.18
CA VAL A 350 8.53 -6.32 12.29
C VAL A 350 8.58 -6.98 10.90
N TRP A 351 8.30 -6.17 9.88
CA TRP A 351 8.69 -6.43 8.49
C TRP A 351 10.02 -5.75 8.19
N LEU A 352 11.03 -6.54 7.86
CA LEU A 352 12.31 -6.04 7.36
C LEU A 352 12.31 -6.06 5.84
N GLN A 353 12.35 -4.88 5.20
CA GLN A 353 12.64 -4.73 3.78
C GLN A 353 14.14 -4.52 3.60
N LEU A 354 14.85 -5.59 3.28
CA LEU A 354 16.32 -5.59 3.23
C LEU A 354 16.87 -5.29 1.84
N SER A 355 17.88 -4.42 1.80
CA SER A 355 18.71 -4.12 0.64
C SER A 355 20.18 -4.44 0.91
N GLY A 356 21.00 -4.50 -0.14
CA GLY A 356 22.45 -4.72 -0.03
C GLY A 356 22.90 -6.19 -0.05
N VAL A 357 21.97 -7.14 -0.03
CA VAL A 357 22.25 -8.57 -0.26
C VAL A 357 22.64 -8.79 -1.72
N GLN A 358 23.72 -9.53 -1.97
CA GLN A 358 24.27 -9.70 -3.32
C GLN A 358 23.94 -11.06 -3.96
N ASN A 359 23.69 -12.08 -3.14
CA ASN A 359 23.49 -13.45 -3.60
C ASN A 359 22.67 -14.28 -2.59
N ARG A 360 22.31 -15.51 -2.97
CA ARG A 360 21.51 -16.42 -2.15
C ARG A 360 22.23 -16.88 -0.88
N GLU A 361 23.56 -17.04 -0.91
CA GLU A 361 24.33 -17.44 0.27
C GLU A 361 24.27 -16.37 1.36
N GLU A 362 24.43 -15.10 0.98
CA GLU A 362 24.25 -13.96 1.90
C GLU A 362 22.81 -13.88 2.43
N ALA A 363 21.81 -14.08 1.57
CA ALA A 363 20.42 -14.12 2.01
C ALA A 363 20.18 -15.23 3.04
N ASP A 364 20.70 -16.44 2.81
CA ASP A 364 20.57 -17.55 3.76
C ASP A 364 21.29 -17.26 5.08
N ALA A 365 22.43 -16.55 5.04
CA ALA A 365 23.13 -16.11 6.24
C ALA A 365 22.30 -15.09 7.04
N VAL A 366 21.69 -14.12 6.37
CA VAL A 366 20.76 -13.14 6.97
C VAL A 366 19.60 -13.87 7.65
N LEU A 367 18.95 -14.82 6.97
CA LEU A 367 17.82 -15.55 7.55
C LEU A 367 18.23 -16.35 8.81
N LYS A 368 19.43 -16.95 8.82
CA LYS A 368 19.99 -17.63 10.01
C LYS A 368 20.32 -16.68 11.16
N GLN A 369 20.74 -15.46 10.85
CA GLN A 369 21.03 -14.42 11.85
C GLN A 369 19.72 -13.90 12.45
N VAL A 370 18.76 -13.53 11.62
CA VAL A 370 17.44 -13.02 12.03
C VAL A 370 16.66 -14.06 12.84
N ALA A 371 16.80 -15.36 12.56
CA ALA A 371 16.21 -16.43 13.37
C ALA A 371 16.74 -16.50 14.82
N LYS A 372 17.84 -15.79 15.14
CA LYS A 372 18.39 -15.68 16.50
C LYS A 372 17.96 -14.39 17.21
N TRP A 373 17.24 -13.50 16.52
CA TRP A 373 16.74 -12.25 17.09
C TRP A 373 15.70 -12.56 18.17
N ARG A 374 15.86 -11.95 19.36
CA ARG A 374 15.00 -12.17 20.53
C ARG A 374 14.34 -10.88 20.98
#